data_AF-A0A1F3JTN3-F1
#
_entry.id   AF-A0A1F3JTN3-F1
#
_cell.length_a   1.000
_cell.length_b   1.000
_cell.length_c   1.000
_cell.angle_alpha   90.00
_cell.angle_beta   90.00
_cell.angle_gamma   90.00
#
_symmetry.space_group_name_H-M   'P 1'
#
loop_
_entity.id
_entity.type
_entity.pdbx_description
1 polymer ?
#
loop_
_entity_poly.entity_id
_entity_poly.type
_entity_poly.pdbx_seq_one_letter_code
_entity_poly.pdbx_strand_id
1 'polypeptide(L)'
;MKRTSMILLTIAGGIIGVAIVRIFFLNAFQVMGWKLFWNNLFNIHLSMIKHVFESATFGKCLLGFIIGGIIGAIVGKIFKN
;
A
#
# COMPACT_ATOMS: atom_id res chain seq x y z
N MET A 1 -16.81 -16.89 10.49
CA MET A 1 -16.15 -16.41 9.23
C MET A 1 -15.20 -17.45 8.66
N LYS A 2 -15.27 -17.71 7.34
CA LYS A 2 -14.31 -18.58 6.63
C LYS A 2 -12.92 -17.92 6.59
N ARG A 3 -11.86 -18.72 6.57
CA ARG A 3 -10.45 -18.26 6.56
C ARG A 3 -10.17 -17.27 5.41
N THR A 4 -10.82 -17.48 4.28
CA THR A 4 -10.80 -16.61 3.09
C THR A 4 -11.33 -15.20 3.35
N SER A 5 -12.39 -15.04 4.14
CA SER A 5 -12.96 -13.72 4.45
C SER A 5 -12.02 -12.86 5.30
N MET A 6 -11.24 -13.47 6.20
CA MET A 6 -10.22 -12.73 6.98
C MET A 6 -9.09 -12.22 6.10
N ILE A 7 -8.60 -13.04 5.18
CA ILE A 7 -7.52 -12.63 4.25
C ILE A 7 -8.00 -11.47 3.38
N LEU A 8 -9.23 -11.51 2.89
CA LEU A 8 -9.81 -10.41 2.12
C LEU A 8 -9.90 -9.11 2.93
N LEU A 9 -10.31 -9.17 4.20
CA LEU A 9 -10.38 -7.99 5.06
C LEU A 9 -8.99 -7.40 5.37
N THR A 10 -7.98 -8.25 5.57
CA THR A 10 -6.58 -7.81 5.73
C THR A 10 -6.08 -7.10 4.47
N ILE A 11 -6.31 -7.68 3.29
CA ILE A 11 -5.88 -7.08 2.02
C ILE A 11 -6.64 -5.76 1.77
N ALA A 12 -7.95 -5.74 1.99
CA ALA A 12 -8.77 -4.54 1.85
C ALA A 12 -8.30 -3.43 2.79
N GLY A 13 -8.03 -3.76 4.07
CA GLY A 13 -7.47 -2.84 5.03
C GLY A 13 -6.14 -2.27 4.59
N GLY A 14 -5.24 -3.10 4.06
CA GLY A 14 -3.95 -2.66 3.51
C GLY A 14 -4.11 -1.71 2.33
N ILE A 15 -5.00 -2.01 1.38
CA ILE A 15 -5.28 -1.15 0.21
C ILE A 15 -5.84 0.21 0.67
N ILE A 16 -6.78 0.21 1.62
CA ILE A 16 -7.36 1.43 2.19
C ILE A 16 -6.26 2.24 2.90
N GLY A 17 -5.39 1.59 3.67
CA GLY A 17 -4.26 2.23 4.34
C GLY A 17 -3.31 2.93 3.36
N VAL A 18 -2.97 2.27 2.24
CA VAL A 18 -2.17 2.90 1.16
C VAL A 18 -2.90 4.10 0.55
N ALA A 19 -4.21 3.98 0.30
CA ALA A 19 -5.00 5.07 -0.26
C ALA A 19 -5.02 6.30 0.65
N ILE A 20 -5.15 6.11 1.97
CA ILE A 20 -5.09 7.19 2.96
C ILE A 20 -3.71 7.86 2.95
N VAL A 21 -2.62 7.07 2.97
CA VAL A 21 -1.26 7.63 2.88
C VAL A 21 -1.08 8.45 1.59
N ARG A 22 -1.64 7.98 0.48
CA ARG A 22 -1.60 8.69 -0.80
C ARG A 22 -2.31 10.04 -0.78
N ILE A 23 -3.45 10.13 -0.10
CA ILE A 23 -4.26 11.35 -0.08
C ILE A 23 -3.66 12.37 0.89
N PHE A 24 -3.17 11.94 2.05
CA PHE A 24 -2.82 12.84 3.15
C PHE A 24 -1.31 13.05 3.38
N PHE A 25 -0.46 12.08 3.03
CA PHE A 25 0.96 12.07 3.45
C PHE A 25 1.96 12.16 2.30
N LEU A 26 1.49 12.14 1.06
CA LEU A 26 2.32 12.20 -0.14
C LEU A 26 2.29 13.60 -0.76
N ASN A 27 3.46 14.21 -0.94
CA ASN A 27 3.59 15.51 -1.60
C ASN A 27 3.37 15.40 -3.12
N ALA A 28 3.04 16.51 -3.78
CA ALA A 28 2.78 16.56 -5.23
C ALA A 28 3.88 15.90 -6.08
N PHE A 29 5.16 16.16 -5.75
CA PHE A 29 6.30 15.52 -6.43
C PHE A 29 6.34 14.01 -6.23
N GLN A 30 6.02 13.53 -5.04
CA GLN A 30 6.00 12.09 -4.73
C GLN A 30 4.87 11.39 -5.48
N VAL A 31 3.69 12.01 -5.56
CA VAL A 31 2.55 11.51 -6.34
C VAL A 31 2.87 11.47 -7.83
N MET A 32 3.53 12.51 -8.36
CA MET A 32 3.90 12.59 -9.76
C MET A 32 4.96 11.55 -10.14
N GLY A 33 6.01 11.39 -9.32
CA GLY A 33 7.02 10.36 -9.49
C GLY A 33 6.42 8.95 -9.43
N TRP A 34 5.50 8.71 -8.49
CA TRP A 34 4.78 7.44 -8.39
C TRP A 34 3.93 7.17 -9.64
N LYS A 35 3.21 8.18 -10.15
CA LYS A 35 2.41 8.05 -11.37
C LYS A 35 3.28 7.76 -12.60
N LEU A 36 4.41 8.44 -12.74
CA LEU A 36 5.37 8.22 -13.84
C LEU A 36 5.99 6.82 -13.78
N PHE A 37 6.30 6.33 -12.58
CA PHE A 37 6.77 4.96 -12.39
C PHE A 37 5.73 3.95 -12.90
N TRP A 38 4.48 4.03 -12.43
CA TRP A 38 3.44 3.08 -12.88
C TRP A 38 3.12 3.20 -14.37
N ASN A 39 3.15 4.40 -14.94
CA ASN A 39 2.92 4.59 -16.38
C ASN A 39 4.03 3.97 -17.24
N ASN A 40 5.26 3.90 -16.73
CA ASN A 40 6.40 3.36 -17.46
C ASN A 40 6.76 1.93 -17.05
N LEU A 41 5.91 1.23 -16.28
CA LEU A 41 6.25 -0.06 -15.64
C LEU A 41 6.88 -1.10 -16.58
N PHE A 42 6.41 -1.16 -17.82
CA PHE A 42 6.90 -2.09 -18.85
C PHE A 42 8.26 -1.72 -19.45
N ASN A 43 8.70 -0.48 -19.30
CA ASN A 43 9.96 0.06 -19.81
C ASN A 43 11.00 0.30 -18.71
N ILE A 44 10.76 -0.19 -17.48
CA ILE A 44 11.60 0.10 -16.33
C ILE A 44 12.83 -0.80 -16.31
N HIS A 45 14.00 -0.17 -16.21
CA HIS A 45 15.26 -0.86 -15.94
C HIS A 45 15.36 -1.25 -14.46
N LEU A 46 15.97 -2.40 -14.16
CA LEU A 46 16.15 -2.93 -12.79
C LEU A 46 16.77 -1.91 -11.80
N SER A 47 17.64 -1.02 -12.28
CA SER A 47 18.23 0.07 -11.49
C SER A 47 17.19 1.06 -10.96
N MET A 48 16.15 1.36 -11.74
CA MET A 48 15.07 2.28 -11.35
C MET A 48 14.18 1.67 -10.28
N ILE A 49 13.96 0.35 -10.33
CA ILE A 49 13.20 -0.39 -9.31
C ILE A 49 13.87 -0.23 -7.95
N LYS A 50 15.20 -0.37 -7.89
CA LYS A 50 15.96 -0.16 -6.64
C LYS A 50 15.72 1.24 -6.06
N HIS A 51 15.77 2.28 -6.89
CA HIS A 51 15.48 3.65 -6.45
C HIS A 51 14.05 3.83 -5.94
N VAL A 52 13.09 3.10 -6.49
CA VAL A 52 11.69 3.15 -6.03
C VAL A 52 11.55 2.50 -4.65
N PHE A 53 12.19 1.37 -4.40
CA PHE A 53 12.22 0.73 -3.08
C PHE A 53 12.92 1.60 -2.02
N GLU A 54 13.96 2.33 -2.41
CA GLU A 54 14.65 3.30 -1.54
C GLU A 54 13.88 4.63 -1.38
N SER A 55 12.84 4.86 -2.19
CA SER A 55 12.09 6.11 -2.14
C SER A 55 11.25 6.22 -0.87
N ALA A 56 11.20 7.44 -0.31
CA ALA A 56 10.31 7.77 0.80
C ALA A 56 8.83 7.51 0.48
N THR A 57 8.45 7.57 -0.81
CA THR A 57 7.09 7.25 -1.28
C THR A 57 6.74 5.80 -1.03
N PHE A 58 7.63 4.87 -1.41
CA PHE A 58 7.42 3.44 -1.21
C PHE A 58 7.39 3.11 0.29
N GLY A 59 8.33 3.63 1.08
CA GLY A 59 8.36 3.41 2.53
C GLY A 59 7.08 3.87 3.23
N LYS A 60 6.58 5.06 2.91
CA LYS A 60 5.30 5.57 3.45
C LYS A 60 4.12 4.67 3.06
N CYS A 61 4.02 4.28 1.79
CA CYS A 61 2.96 3.39 1.32
C CYS A 61 3.04 2.00 1.98
N LEU A 62 4.24 1.45 2.15
CA LEU A 62 4.47 0.17 2.82
C LEU A 62 3.99 0.21 4.28
N LEU A 63 4.32 1.27 5.01
CA LEU A 63 3.81 1.48 6.37
C LEU A 63 2.28 1.59 6.40
N GLY A 64 1.70 2.35 5.48
CA GLY A 64 0.24 2.44 5.34
C GLY A 64 -0.42 1.09 5.06
N PHE A 65 0.20 0.27 4.21
CA PHE A 65 -0.28 -1.07 3.90
C PHE A 65 -0.22 -2.00 5.13
N ILE A 66 0.90 -1.99 5.86
CA ILE A 66 1.08 -2.81 7.05
C ILE A 66 0.07 -2.40 8.14
N ILE A 67 -0.03 -1.12 8.45
CA ILE A 67 -0.94 -0.60 9.48
C ILE A 67 -2.39 -0.88 9.09
N GLY A 68 -2.78 -0.55 7.85
CA GLY A 68 -4.12 -0.81 7.34
C GLY A 68 -4.46 -2.30 7.34
N GLY A 69 -3.50 -3.16 6.99
CA GLY A 69 -3.66 -4.61 7.00
C GLY A 69 -3.85 -5.17 8.40
N ILE A 70 -3.06 -4.69 9.39
CA ILE A 70 -3.23 -5.07 10.80
C ILE A 70 -4.62 -4.68 11.30
N ILE A 71 -5.08 -3.46 11.00
CA ILE A 71 -6.44 -3.01 11.37
C ILE A 71 -7.49 -3.92 10.72
N GLY A 72 -7.37 -4.20 9.42
CA GLY A 72 -8.28 -5.10 8.70
C GLY A 72 -8.33 -6.51 9.30
N ALA A 73 -7.18 -7.04 9.72
CA ALA A 73 -7.07 -8.33 10.39
C ALA A 73 -7.73 -8.32 11.78
N ILE A 74 -7.56 -7.26 12.56
CA ILE A 74 -8.19 -7.08 13.88
C ILE A 74 -9.71 -7.02 13.72
N VAL A 75 -10.21 -6.20 12.79
CA VAL A 75 -11.64 -6.11 12.47
C VAL A 75 -12.19 -7.47 12.08
N GLY A 76 -11.51 -8.18 11.17
CA GLY A 76 -11.92 -9.53 10.77
C GLY A 76 -11.93 -10.55 11.91
N LYS A 77 -11.09 -10.37 12.93
CA LYS A 77 -11.08 -11.20 14.14
C LYS A 77 -12.27 -10.87 15.06
N ILE A 78 -12.61 -9.59 15.22
CA ILE A 78 -13.76 -9.13 16.02
C ILE A 78 -15.07 -9.66 15.42
N PHE A 79 -15.28 -9.52 14.11
CA PHE A 79 -16.49 -9.99 13.42
C PHE A 79 -16.61 -11.52 13.35
N LYS A 80 -15.54 -12.26 13.64
CA LYS A 80 -15.58 -13.73 13.72
C LYS A 80 -16.08 -14.22 15.09
N ASN A 81 -15.86 -13.42 16.13
CA ASN A 81 -16.21 -13.74 17.51
C ASN A 81 -17.68 -13.39 17.79
#